data_AF-A0A4Q7PLX7-F1
#
_entry.id   AF-A0A4Q7PLX7-F1
#
_cell.length_a   1.000
_cell.length_b   1.000
_cell.length_c   1.000
_cell.angle_alpha   90.00
_cell.angle_beta   90.00
_cell.angle_gamma   90.00
#
_symmetry.space_group_name_H-M   'P 1'
#
loop_
_entity.id
_entity.type
_entity.pdbx_description
1 polymer ?
#
loop_
_entity_poly.entity_id
_entity_poly.type
_entity_poly.pdbx_seq_one_letter_code
_entity_poly.pdbx_strand_id
1 'polypeptide(L)'
;MKDFFDKEREARAILQDLKDQKKTDLDQSQILERLGRCVCLKFGMEDIPDTDLKNLAIYSVKLKMAEAGKITNTELQSQIRSHDCHQTSLVVQMKNLFIMFVENELGIRLEDAQAVKISTLEQLADAVMKKMSEESYAEAAGGKR
;
A
#
# COMPACT_ATOMS: atom_id res chain seq x y z
N MET A 1 11.71 -16.87 8.08
CA MET A 1 12.59 -16.03 7.22
C MET A 1 12.29 -16.22 5.74
N LYS A 2 12.09 -17.46 5.24
CA LYS A 2 11.68 -17.74 3.85
C LYS A 2 10.35 -17.06 3.46
N ASP A 3 9.32 -17.19 4.28
CA ASP A 3 7.98 -16.61 4.09
C ASP A 3 7.97 -15.07 3.87
N PHE A 4 8.84 -14.34 4.57
CA PHE A 4 8.94 -12.87 4.43
C PHE A 4 9.47 -12.47 3.04
N PHE A 5 10.53 -13.13 2.57
CA PHE A 5 11.10 -12.85 1.25
C PHE A 5 10.18 -13.30 0.11
N ASP A 6 9.38 -14.34 0.34
CA ASP A 6 8.40 -14.81 -0.63
C ASP A 6 7.26 -13.78 -0.78
N LYS A 7 6.72 -13.26 0.33
CA LYS A 7 5.70 -12.18 0.32
C LYS A 7 6.21 -10.88 -0.28
N GLU A 8 7.45 -10.49 0.01
CA GLU A 8 8.08 -9.30 -0.58
C GLU A 8 8.23 -9.43 -2.09
N ARG A 9 8.67 -10.60 -2.57
CA ARG A 9 8.81 -10.90 -3.99
C ARG A 9 7.45 -10.91 -4.70
N GLU A 10 6.43 -11.47 -4.06
CA GLU A 10 5.07 -11.49 -4.60
C GLU A 10 4.49 -10.08 -4.72
N ALA A 11 4.61 -9.26 -3.67
CA ALA A 11 4.15 -7.87 -3.71
C ALA A 11 4.85 -7.08 -4.82
N ARG A 12 6.17 -7.28 -4.99
CA ARG A 12 6.92 -6.70 -6.10
C ARG A 12 6.38 -7.17 -7.46
N ALA A 13 6.17 -8.48 -7.62
CA ALA A 13 5.68 -9.04 -8.88
C ALA A 13 4.31 -8.46 -9.28
N ILE A 14 3.42 -8.24 -8.32
CA ILE A 14 2.11 -7.60 -8.56
C ILE A 14 2.26 -6.18 -9.11
N LEU A 15 3.17 -5.38 -8.56
CA LEU A 15 3.41 -4.01 -9.02
C LEU A 15 4.18 -3.97 -10.35
N GLN A 16 5.11 -4.89 -10.59
CA GLN A 16 5.77 -4.99 -11.89
C GLN A 16 4.79 -5.38 -13.00
N ASP A 17 3.88 -6.34 -12.75
CA ASP A 17 2.79 -6.67 -13.68
C ASP A 17 1.89 -5.45 -13.96
N LEU A 18 1.56 -4.67 -12.93
CA LEU A 18 0.81 -3.43 -13.09
C LEU A 18 1.55 -2.40 -13.96
N LYS A 19 2.87 -2.28 -13.78
CA LYS A 19 3.73 -1.35 -14.52
C LYS A 19 3.87 -1.73 -16.00
N ASP A 20 4.00 -3.02 -16.28
CA ASP A 20 4.18 -3.55 -17.63
C ASP A 20 2.87 -3.61 -18.44
N GLN A 21 1.72 -3.48 -17.76
CA GLN A 21 0.42 -3.43 -18.42
C GLN A 21 0.28 -2.19 -19.30
N LYS A 22 -0.33 -2.37 -20.49
CA LYS A 22 -0.63 -1.25 -21.39
C LYS A 22 -1.54 -0.24 -20.69
N LYS A 23 -1.10 1.02 -20.67
CA LYS A 23 -1.80 2.14 -20.02
C LYS A 23 -3.23 2.38 -20.54
N THR A 24 -3.55 1.96 -21.76
CA THR A 24 -4.91 2.06 -22.34
C THR A 24 -5.91 1.09 -21.74
N ASP A 25 -5.45 0.03 -21.08
CA ASP A 25 -6.27 -1.05 -20.52
C ASP A 25 -6.31 -0.99 -18.98
N LEU A 26 -5.69 0.04 -18.40
CA LEU A 26 -5.56 0.24 -16.95
C LEU A 26 -6.79 0.97 -16.41
N ASP A 27 -7.55 0.27 -15.58
CA ASP A 27 -8.68 0.83 -14.83
C ASP A 27 -8.32 1.06 -13.37
N GLN A 28 -8.93 2.07 -12.75
CA GLN A 28 -8.74 2.37 -11.33
C GLN A 28 -9.03 1.15 -10.44
N SER A 29 -10.05 0.36 -10.76
CA SER A 29 -10.43 -0.82 -9.98
C SER A 29 -9.33 -1.88 -10.00
N GLN A 30 -8.64 -2.05 -11.13
CA GLN A 30 -7.51 -2.99 -11.25
C GLN A 30 -6.29 -2.52 -10.44
N ILE A 31 -6.03 -1.20 -10.43
CA ILE A 31 -4.97 -0.62 -9.59
C ILE A 31 -5.30 -0.83 -8.12
N LEU A 32 -6.53 -0.52 -7.72
CA LEU A 32 -7.01 -0.68 -6.36
C LEU A 32 -6.90 -2.14 -5.88
N GLU A 33 -7.34 -3.11 -6.69
CA GLU A 33 -7.22 -4.53 -6.37
C GLU A 33 -5.77 -4.95 -6.15
N ARG A 34 -4.86 -4.55 -7.04
CA ARG A 34 -3.43 -4.86 -6.92
C ARG A 34 -2.78 -4.20 -5.71
N LEU A 35 -3.09 -2.94 -5.43
CA LEU A 35 -2.64 -2.25 -4.22
C LEU A 35 -3.18 -2.94 -2.95
N GLY A 36 -4.43 -3.39 -2.98
CA GLY A 36 -5.05 -4.17 -1.92
C GLY A 36 -4.29 -5.47 -1.63
N ARG A 37 -3.96 -6.25 -2.67
CA ARG A 37 -3.14 -7.46 -2.50
C ARG A 37 -1.74 -7.13 -1.95
N CYS A 38 -1.12 -6.07 -2.44
CA CYS A 38 0.18 -5.62 -1.94
C CYS A 38 0.12 -5.23 -0.46
N VAL A 39 -0.91 -4.52 -0.02
CA VAL A 39 -1.02 -4.14 1.39
C VAL A 39 -1.20 -5.36 2.28
N CYS A 40 -2.00 -6.35 1.88
CA CYS A 40 -2.11 -7.63 2.61
C CYS A 40 -0.76 -8.31 2.78
N LEU A 41 0.00 -8.46 1.69
CA LEU A 41 1.32 -9.09 1.72
C LEU A 41 2.32 -8.32 2.60
N LYS A 42 2.38 -6.98 2.43
CA LYS A 42 3.33 -6.12 3.16
C LYS A 42 2.98 -5.97 4.64
N PHE A 43 1.70 -6.01 4.97
CA PHE A 43 1.21 -5.87 6.35
C PHE A 43 0.98 -7.23 7.02
N GLY A 44 1.16 -8.34 6.30
CA GLY A 44 0.99 -9.69 6.82
C GLY A 44 -0.45 -10.02 7.19
N MET A 45 -1.41 -9.54 6.41
CA MET A 45 -2.84 -9.75 6.60
C MET A 45 -3.35 -10.76 5.55
N GLU A 46 -4.35 -11.57 5.91
CA GLU A 46 -4.98 -12.49 4.97
C GLU A 46 -5.96 -11.76 4.05
N ASP A 47 -6.77 -10.87 4.62
CA ASP A 47 -7.77 -10.06 3.92
C ASP A 47 -7.65 -8.57 4.30
N ILE A 48 -8.32 -7.71 3.52
CA ILE A 48 -8.40 -6.27 3.74
C ILE A 48 -9.62 -5.96 4.63
N PRO A 49 -9.44 -5.61 5.92
CA PRO A 49 -10.56 -5.31 6.81
C PRO A 49 -11.11 -3.88 6.68
N ASP A 50 -10.36 -2.97 6.04
CA ASP A 50 -10.64 -1.54 5.95
C ASP A 50 -9.94 -0.96 4.71
N THR A 51 -10.37 0.20 4.22
CA THR A 51 -9.69 0.89 3.11
C THR A 51 -8.76 1.99 3.59
N ASP A 52 -8.90 2.44 4.84
CA ASP A 52 -8.01 3.42 5.46
C ASP A 52 -6.64 2.79 5.81
N LEU A 53 -5.57 3.34 5.23
CA LEU A 53 -4.20 2.85 5.37
C LEU A 53 -3.69 2.91 6.81
N LYS A 54 -4.17 3.89 7.61
CA LYS A 54 -3.81 4.00 9.02
C LYS A 54 -4.48 2.88 9.81
N ASN A 55 -5.76 2.63 9.57
CA ASN A 55 -6.49 1.52 10.21
C ASN A 55 -5.89 0.16 9.83
N LEU A 56 -5.51 -0.02 8.56
CA LEU A 56 -4.80 -1.21 8.09
C LEU A 56 -3.45 -1.41 8.81
N ALA A 57 -2.67 -0.34 8.99
CA ALA A 57 -1.42 -0.41 9.73
C ALA A 57 -1.64 -0.72 11.22
N ILE A 58 -2.66 -0.14 11.85
CA ILE A 58 -3.06 -0.46 13.23
C ILE A 58 -3.44 -1.94 13.34
N TYR A 59 -4.25 -2.44 12.40
CA TYR A 59 -4.67 -3.84 12.36
C TYR A 59 -3.46 -4.77 12.26
N SER A 60 -2.52 -4.49 11.35
CA SER A 60 -1.26 -5.25 11.22
C SER A 60 -0.45 -5.29 12.51
N VAL A 61 -0.30 -4.15 13.19
CA VAL A 61 0.43 -4.09 14.48
C VAL A 61 -0.26 -4.97 15.52
N LYS A 62 -1.59 -4.87 15.63
CA LYS A 62 -2.35 -5.66 16.60
C LYS A 62 -2.35 -7.14 16.25
N LEU A 63 -2.40 -7.51 14.97
CA LEU A 63 -2.29 -8.90 14.52
C LEU A 63 -0.97 -9.52 15.01
N LYS A 64 0.15 -8.80 14.83
CA LYS A 64 1.46 -9.23 15.35
C LYS A 64 1.51 -9.30 16.87
N MET A 65 0.79 -8.42 17.58
CA MET A 65 0.66 -8.50 19.03
C MET A 65 -0.12 -9.76 19.45
N ALA A 66 -1.19 -10.11 18.73
CA ALA A 66 -1.97 -11.31 18.98
C ALA A 66 -1.16 -12.59 18.70
N GLU A 67 -0.43 -12.64 17.58
CA GLU A 67 0.50 -13.73 17.25
C GLU A 67 1.59 -13.92 18.31
N ALA A 68 2.05 -12.82 18.92
CA ALA A 68 3.00 -12.83 20.03
C ALA A 68 2.37 -13.16 21.41
N GLY A 69 1.06 -13.47 21.45
CA GLY A 69 0.32 -13.79 22.67
C GLY A 69 0.11 -12.60 23.61
N LYS A 70 0.29 -11.35 23.13
CA LYS A 70 0.16 -10.13 23.95
C LYS A 70 -1.28 -9.65 24.09
N ILE A 71 -2.15 -9.99 23.15
CA ILE A 71 -3.59 -9.71 23.16
C ILE A 71 -4.35 -10.90 22.59
N THR A 72 -5.62 -11.04 22.93
CA THR A 72 -6.53 -12.05 22.38
C THR A 72 -7.14 -11.61 21.04
N ASN A 73 -7.63 -12.56 20.24
CA ASN A 73 -8.37 -12.25 19.00
C ASN A 73 -9.66 -11.45 19.26
N THR A 74 -10.27 -11.61 20.42
CA THR A 74 -11.45 -10.81 20.82
C THR A 74 -11.06 -9.35 21.12
N GLU A 75 -9.87 -9.12 21.68
CA GLU A 75 -9.31 -7.78 21.90
C GLU A 75 -8.81 -7.13 20.61
N LEU A 76 -8.36 -7.92 19.62
CA LEU A 76 -7.97 -7.42 18.30
C LEU A 76 -9.10 -6.61 17.67
N GLN A 77 -10.32 -7.14 17.65
CA GLN A 77 -11.49 -6.50 17.04
C GLN A 77 -11.99 -5.28 17.83
N SER A 78 -11.96 -5.33 19.16
CA SER A 78 -12.47 -4.23 20.01
C SER A 78 -11.51 -3.05 20.09
N GLN A 79 -10.19 -3.29 20.00
CA GLN A 79 -9.19 -2.24 20.19
C GLN A 79 -8.76 -1.53 18.91
N ILE A 80 -9.22 -1.92 17.72
CA ILE A 80 -8.97 -1.15 16.47
C ILE A 80 -9.41 0.32 16.65
N ARG A 81 -10.46 0.56 17.45
CA ARG A 81 -11.00 1.90 17.72
C ARG A 81 -10.30 2.66 18.85
N SER A 82 -9.50 1.99 19.70
CA SER A 82 -8.77 2.60 20.81
C SER A 82 -7.28 2.69 20.45
N HIS A 83 -6.88 3.77 19.79
CA HIS A 83 -5.48 3.99 19.43
C HIS A 83 -4.74 4.76 20.55
N ASP A 84 -3.68 4.14 21.09
CA ASP A 84 -2.74 4.79 22.03
C ASP A 84 -1.75 5.69 21.25
N CYS A 85 -1.52 6.92 21.72
CA CYS A 85 -0.66 7.91 21.08
C CYS A 85 0.79 7.41 20.86
N HIS A 86 1.25 6.42 21.63
CA HIS A 86 2.58 5.82 21.50
C HIS A 86 2.76 4.97 20.23
N GLN A 87 1.68 4.41 19.67
CA GLN A 87 1.75 3.61 18.43
C GLN A 87 1.70 4.47 17.15
N THR A 88 1.45 5.78 17.29
CA THR A 88 1.22 6.69 16.15
C THR A 88 2.44 6.75 15.21
N SER A 89 3.65 6.70 15.76
CA SER A 89 4.88 6.76 14.97
C SER A 89 5.06 5.52 14.08
N LEU A 90 4.84 4.31 14.63
CA LEU A 90 4.96 3.07 13.88
C LEU A 90 3.91 2.96 12.78
N VAL A 91 2.66 3.33 13.09
CA VAL A 91 1.55 3.33 12.13
C VAL A 91 1.85 4.28 10.96
N VAL A 92 2.33 5.49 11.25
CA VAL A 92 2.76 6.46 10.22
C VAL A 92 3.93 5.93 9.40
N GLN A 93 4.93 5.32 10.05
CA GLN A 93 6.06 4.71 9.34
C GLN A 93 5.63 3.59 8.39
N MET A 94 4.74 2.70 8.83
CA MET A 94 4.22 1.62 7.97
C MET A 94 3.49 2.17 6.74
N LYS A 95 2.63 3.19 6.93
CA LYS A 95 1.97 3.88 5.81
C LYS A 95 2.99 4.44 4.83
N ASN A 96 3.97 5.20 5.33
CA ASN A 96 4.95 5.86 4.50
C ASN A 96 5.83 4.86 3.75
N LEU A 97 6.29 3.80 4.41
CA LEU A 97 7.08 2.73 3.80
C LEU A 97 6.29 2.01 2.70
N PHE A 98 4.99 1.80 2.89
CA PHE A 98 4.14 1.22 1.87
C PHE A 98 4.01 2.13 0.65
N ILE A 99 3.78 3.43 0.85
CA ILE A 99 3.73 4.40 -0.26
C ILE A 99 5.08 4.44 -1.00
N MET A 100 6.21 4.52 -0.28
CA MET A 100 7.54 4.51 -0.88
C MET A 100 7.83 3.24 -1.67
N PHE A 101 7.35 2.09 -1.19
CA PHE A 101 7.44 0.83 -1.92
C PHE A 101 6.68 0.90 -3.24
N VAL A 102 5.45 1.41 -3.23
CA VAL A 102 4.64 1.59 -4.45
C VAL A 102 5.32 2.55 -5.44
N GLU A 103 5.81 3.69 -4.96
CA GLU A 103 6.57 4.65 -5.77
C GLU A 103 7.77 3.98 -6.46
N ASN A 104 8.59 3.27 -5.68
CA ASN A 104 9.81 2.64 -6.17
C ASN A 104 9.53 1.56 -7.23
N GLU A 105 8.57 0.66 -6.96
CA GLU A 105 8.29 -0.45 -7.87
C GLU A 105 7.62 0.00 -9.17
N LEU A 106 6.71 0.98 -9.09
CA LEU A 106 6.07 1.56 -10.28
C LEU A 106 6.95 2.56 -11.02
N GLY A 107 8.01 3.06 -10.38
CA GLY A 107 8.90 4.07 -10.96
C GLY A 107 8.30 5.47 -10.97
N ILE A 108 7.29 5.73 -10.14
CA ILE A 108 6.59 7.01 -10.04
C ILE A 108 7.06 7.81 -8.83
N ARG A 109 6.79 9.11 -8.83
CA ARG A 109 6.99 9.97 -7.65
C ARG A 109 5.71 10.71 -7.28
N LEU A 110 5.25 10.50 -6.05
CA LEU A 110 4.18 11.28 -5.43
C LEU A 110 4.81 12.47 -4.70
N GLU A 111 4.21 13.65 -4.83
CA GLU A 111 4.68 14.82 -4.08
C GLU A 111 4.45 14.59 -2.58
N ASP A 112 5.38 15.01 -1.73
CA ASP A 112 5.29 14.81 -0.28
C ASP A 112 3.97 15.36 0.29
N ALA A 113 3.53 16.53 -0.18
CA ALA A 113 2.27 17.15 0.22
C ALA A 113 1.02 16.34 -0.21
N GLN A 114 1.12 15.60 -1.32
CA GLN A 114 0.08 14.69 -1.79
C GLN A 114 0.11 13.39 -0.98
N ALA A 115 1.30 12.79 -0.81
CA ALA A 115 1.48 11.54 -0.06
C ALA A 115 1.00 11.65 1.40
N VAL A 116 1.20 12.80 2.04
CA VAL A 116 0.68 13.07 3.39
C VAL A 116 -0.86 13.00 3.44
N LYS A 117 -1.54 13.49 2.40
CA LYS A 117 -3.01 13.54 2.31
C LYS A 117 -3.66 12.20 1.93
N ILE A 118 -2.88 11.25 1.42
CA ILE A 118 -3.37 9.91 1.12
C ILE A 118 -3.65 9.18 2.44
N SER A 119 -4.92 8.89 2.65
CA SER A 119 -5.45 8.19 3.82
C SER A 119 -6.01 6.83 3.46
N THR A 120 -6.56 6.64 2.25
CA THR A 120 -7.17 5.37 1.83
C THR A 120 -6.48 4.74 0.61
N LEU A 121 -6.74 3.45 0.39
CA LEU A 121 -6.27 2.71 -0.78
C LEU A 121 -6.81 3.29 -2.09
N GLU A 122 -8.04 3.77 -2.11
CA GLU A 122 -8.65 4.42 -3.28
C GLU A 122 -7.93 5.72 -3.64
N GLN A 123 -7.62 6.55 -2.64
CA GLN A 123 -6.86 7.78 -2.86
C GLN A 123 -5.44 7.49 -3.38
N LEU A 124 -4.83 6.39 -2.91
CA LEU A 124 -3.55 5.94 -3.43
C LEU A 124 -3.69 5.44 -4.88
N ALA A 125 -4.73 4.66 -5.18
CA ALA A 125 -5.02 4.17 -6.53
C ALA A 125 -5.22 5.33 -7.52
N ASP A 126 -5.99 6.35 -7.14
CA ASP A 126 -6.18 7.58 -7.93
C ASP A 126 -4.86 8.30 -8.19
N ALA A 127 -4.04 8.45 -7.15
CA ALA A 127 -2.75 9.11 -7.26
C ALA A 127 -1.78 8.36 -8.19
N VAL A 128 -1.75 7.03 -8.08
CA VAL A 128 -0.97 6.14 -8.94
C VAL A 128 -1.46 6.24 -10.39
N MET A 129 -2.77 6.10 -10.63
CA MET A 129 -3.36 6.17 -11.97
C MET A 129 -3.03 7.48 -12.67
N LYS A 130 -3.14 8.60 -11.94
CA LYS A 130 -2.79 9.92 -12.45
C LYS A 130 -1.31 10.00 -12.85
N LYS A 131 -0.39 9.54 -11.99
CA LYS A 131 1.05 9.57 -12.28
C LYS A 131 1.46 8.67 -13.44
N MET A 132 0.93 7.45 -13.49
CA MET A 132 1.20 6.52 -14.59
C MET A 132 0.73 7.11 -15.94
N SER A 133 -0.39 7.85 -15.93
CA SER A 133 -0.90 8.57 -17.09
C SER A 133 0.01 9.74 -17.49
N GLU A 134 0.44 10.59 -16.54
CA GLU A 134 1.33 11.74 -16.76
C GLU A 134 2.68 11.32 -17.39
N GLU A 135 3.28 10.23 -16.92
CA GLU A 135 4.54 9.71 -17.47
C GLU A 135 4.40 9.23 -18.92
N SER A 136 3.21 8.75 -19.32
CA SER A 136 2.93 8.38 -20.71
C SER A 136 3.02 9.57 -21.67
N TYR A 137 2.60 10.76 -21.21
CA TYR A 137 2.66 11.98 -22.02
C TYR A 137 4.09 12.52 -22.10
N ALA A 138 4.88 12.38 -21.04
CA ALA A 138 6.29 12.78 -21.03
C ALA A 138 7.15 11.92 -21.99
N GLU A 139 6.92 10.60 -22.02
CA GLU A 139 7.59 9.68 -22.95
C GLU A 139 7.20 9.95 -24.41
N ALA A 140 5.91 10.19 -24.68
CA ALA A 140 5.43 10.52 -26.03
C ALA A 140 5.93 11.89 -26.54
N ALA A 141 6.11 12.87 -25.65
CA ALA A 141 6.62 14.20 -25.99
C ALA A 141 8.16 14.27 -26.12
N GLY A 142 8.89 13.34 -25.48
CA GLY A 142 10.35 13.25 -25.50
C GLY A 142 10.94 12.49 -26.70
N GLY A 143 10.11 11.84 -27.51
CA GLY A 143 10.50 11.04 -28.68
C GLY A 143 10.89 11.85 -29.91
N LYS A 144 11.77 12.84 -29.78
CA LYS A 144 12.55 13.44 -30.88
C LYS A 144 13.89 13.93 -30.35
N ARG A 145 14.89 13.05 -30.31
CA ARG A 145 16.30 13.44 -30.43
C ARG A 145 17.02 12.42 -31.27
#